data_AF-A0A7X0Y5S7-F1
#
_entry.id   AF-A0A7X0Y5S7-F1
#
_cell.length_a   1.000
_cell.length_b   1.000
_cell.length_c   1.000
_cell.angle_alpha   90.00
_cell.angle_beta   90.00
_cell.angle_gamma   90.00
#
_symmetry.space_group_name_H-M   'P 1'
#
loop_
_entity.id
_entity.type
_entity.pdbx_description
1 polymer ?
#
loop_
_entity_poly.entity_id
_entity_poly.type
_entity_poly.pdbx_seq_one_letter_code
_entity_poly.pdbx_strand_id
1 'polypeptide(L)'
;MNIIIALLAGLVAFAVGALWYTVLFGKAWMKAVGLDEETIQKGSPVTPMIVTLLVEIAVALVVSFILIHLDLDIYIGGLLIAAAAILSAIKNYVFEMKPFKLILINESYKLVTIMIMTASVAFFG
;
A
#
# COMPACT_ATOMS: atom_id res chain seq x y z
N MET A 1 -2.68 8.31 19.88
CA MET A 1 -2.06 7.30 18.99
C MET A 1 -2.02 5.95 19.69
N ASN A 2 -2.90 5.04 19.29
CA ASN A 2 -2.90 3.67 19.75
C ASN A 2 -1.97 2.81 18.87
N ILE A 3 -0.77 2.50 19.40
CA ILE A 3 0.26 1.75 18.65
C ILE A 3 -0.24 0.38 18.22
N ILE A 4 -1.01 -0.32 19.07
CA ILE A 4 -1.53 -1.65 18.75
C ILE A 4 -2.45 -1.59 17.53
N ILE A 5 -3.31 -0.57 17.45
CA ILE A 5 -4.20 -0.36 16.30
C ILE A 5 -3.39 -0.07 15.03
N ALA A 6 -2.35 0.77 15.11
CA ALA A 6 -1.50 1.06 13.95
C ALA A 6 -0.78 -0.21 13.44
N LEU A 7 -0.28 -1.07 14.34
CA LEU A 7 0.32 -2.35 13.96
C LEU A 7 -0.69 -3.28 13.28
N LEU A 8 -1.92 -3.37 13.82
CA LEU A 8 -2.99 -4.16 13.23
C LEU A 8 -3.43 -3.61 11.86
N ALA A 9 -3.48 -2.29 11.70
CA ALA A 9 -3.79 -1.66 10.42
C ALA A 9 -2.74 -1.98 9.35
N GLY A 10 -1.46 -1.96 9.70
CA GLY A 10 -0.37 -2.39 8.81
C GLY A 10 -0.47 -3.88 8.44
N LEU A 11 -0.83 -4.74 9.39
CA LEU A 11 -1.06 -6.16 9.11
C LEU A 11 -2.24 -6.38 8.16
N VAL A 12 -3.35 -5.64 8.35
CA VAL A 12 -4.50 -5.68 7.45
C VAL A 12 -4.13 -5.18 6.06
N ALA A 13 -3.36 -4.09 5.95
CA ALA A 13 -2.86 -3.58 4.67
C ALA A 13 -2.00 -4.62 3.93
N PHE A 14 -1.10 -5.31 4.63
CA PHE A 14 -0.34 -6.42 4.07
C PHE A 14 -1.23 -7.56 3.57
N ALA A 15 -2.25 -7.96 4.34
CA ALA A 15 -3.20 -8.98 3.92
C ALA A 15 -4.03 -8.55 2.70
N VAL A 16 -4.41 -7.27 2.61
CA VAL A 16 -5.02 -6.70 1.41
C VAL A 16 -4.06 -6.82 0.23
N GLY A 17 -2.76 -6.60 0.41
CA GLY A 17 -1.76 -6.80 -0.64
C GLY A 17 -1.75 -8.23 -1.16
N ALA A 18 -1.76 -9.22 -0.27
CA ALA A 18 -1.87 -10.62 -0.66
C ALA A 18 -3.13 -10.87 -1.51
N LEU A 19 -4.29 -10.38 -1.08
CA LEU A 19 -5.54 -10.48 -1.85
C LEU A 19 -5.47 -9.75 -3.21
N TRP A 20 -4.88 -8.55 -3.24
CA TRP A 20 -4.81 -7.66 -4.39
C TRP A 20 -3.96 -8.25 -5.52
N TYR A 21 -2.74 -8.69 -5.18
CA TYR A 21 -1.75 -9.18 -6.14
C TYR A 21 -1.86 -10.68 -6.43
N THR A 22 -2.82 -11.38 -5.84
CA THR A 22 -3.11 -12.79 -6.17
C THR A 22 -4.50 -12.95 -6.79
N VAL A 23 -5.56 -12.73 -6.01
CA VAL A 23 -6.93 -13.05 -6.39
C VAL A 23 -7.55 -11.98 -7.28
N LEU A 24 -7.40 -10.70 -6.92
CA LEU A 24 -8.12 -9.62 -7.61
C LEU A 24 -7.43 -9.22 -8.92
N PHE A 25 -6.14 -8.92 -8.86
CA PHE A 25 -5.39 -8.34 -9.98
C PHE A 25 -4.11 -9.11 -10.33
N GLY A 26 -3.86 -10.28 -9.73
CA GLY A 26 -2.58 -10.99 -9.89
C GLY A 26 -2.18 -11.25 -11.33
N LYS A 27 -3.08 -11.83 -12.15
CA LYS A 27 -2.79 -12.08 -13.58
C LYS A 27 -2.53 -10.80 -14.38
N ALA A 28 -3.28 -9.74 -14.09
CA ALA A 28 -3.14 -8.45 -14.76
C ALA A 28 -1.82 -7.76 -14.37
N TRP A 29 -1.46 -7.82 -13.10
CA TRP A 29 -0.20 -7.30 -12.54
C TRP A 29 1.01 -8.04 -13.12
N MET A 30 1.03 -9.38 -13.08
CA MET A 30 2.13 -10.18 -13.63
C MET A 30 2.38 -9.84 -15.11
N LYS A 31 1.31 -9.78 -15.91
CA LYS A 31 1.38 -9.39 -17.32
C LYS A 31 1.92 -7.97 -17.51
N ALA A 32 1.56 -7.03 -16.64
CA ALA A 32 1.97 -5.63 -16.73
C ALA A 32 3.44 -5.41 -16.30
N VAL A 33 3.95 -6.23 -15.39
CA VAL A 33 5.37 -6.21 -14.99
C VAL A 33 6.24 -7.03 -15.94
N GLY A 34 5.64 -7.90 -16.77
CA GLY A 34 6.36 -8.78 -17.69
C GLY A 34 6.93 -10.02 -17.01
N LEU A 35 6.35 -10.44 -15.89
CA LEU A 35 6.71 -11.67 -15.19
C LEU A 35 5.87 -12.84 -15.73
N ASP A 36 6.52 -13.98 -15.93
CA ASP A 36 5.84 -15.26 -16.13
C ASP A 36 5.70 -16.01 -14.79
N GLU A 37 4.73 -16.94 -14.74
CA GLU A 37 4.47 -17.74 -13.53
C GLU A 37 5.67 -18.61 -13.14
N GLU A 38 6.47 -19.03 -14.13
CA GLU A 38 7.64 -19.88 -13.92
C GLU A 38 8.75 -19.15 -13.16
N THR A 39 8.96 -17.86 -13.45
CA THR A 39 9.94 -17.00 -12.76
C THR A 39 9.54 -16.77 -11.31
N ILE A 40 8.24 -16.59 -11.03
CA ILE A 40 7.74 -16.40 -9.67
C ILE A 40 7.89 -17.68 -8.85
N GLN A 41 7.61 -18.84 -9.45
CA GLN A 41 7.72 -20.14 -8.76
C GLN A 41 9.17 -20.53 -8.43
N LYS A 42 10.15 -20.06 -9.22
CA LYS A 42 11.58 -20.30 -8.96
C LYS A 42 12.16 -19.40 -7.85
N GLY A 43 11.50 -18.29 -7.53
CA GLY A 43 11.92 -17.38 -6.47
C GLY A 43 11.38 -17.77 -5.09
N SER A 44 12.14 -17.50 -4.02
CA SER A 44 11.58 -17.58 -2.66
C SER A 44 10.75 -16.33 -2.36
N PRO A 45 9.44 -16.46 -2.05
CA PRO A 45 8.59 -15.32 -1.73
C PRO A 45 8.83 -14.77 -0.31
N VAL A 46 9.60 -15.48 0.52
CA VAL A 46 9.73 -15.20 1.96
C VAL A 46 10.31 -13.81 2.22
N THR A 47 11.42 -13.46 1.56
CA THR A 47 12.09 -12.18 1.78
C THR A 47 11.20 -10.99 1.36
N PRO A 48 10.64 -10.95 0.14
CA PRO A 48 9.70 -9.90 -0.24
C PRO A 48 8.51 -9.79 0.74
N MET A 49 7.92 -10.91 1.15
CA MET A 49 6.77 -10.91 2.06
C MET A 49 7.09 -10.28 3.42
N ILE A 50 8.21 -10.67 4.03
CA ILE A 50 8.62 -10.12 5.34
C ILE A 50 8.91 -8.62 5.21
N VAL A 51 9.65 -8.22 4.17
CA VAL A 51 9.98 -6.81 3.94
C VAL A 51 8.71 -5.99 3.71
N THR A 52 7.77 -6.47 2.88
CA THR A 52 6.51 -5.77 2.63
C THR A 52 5.68 -5.65 3.90
N LEU A 53 5.58 -6.69 4.73
CA LEU A 53 4.86 -6.62 6.01
C LEU A 53 5.45 -5.52 6.92
N LEU A 54 6.77 -5.49 7.07
CA LEU A 54 7.45 -4.49 7.91
C LEU A 54 7.26 -3.08 7.36
N VAL A 55 7.31 -2.91 6.03
CA VAL A 55 7.06 -1.62 5.37
C VAL A 55 5.62 -1.16 5.56
N GLU A 56 4.62 -2.04 5.40
CA GLU A 56 3.21 -1.67 5.63
C GLU A 56 2.94 -1.27 7.07
N ILE A 57 3.57 -1.94 8.04
CA ILE A 57 3.53 -1.55 9.45
C ILE A 57 4.17 -0.17 9.67
N ALA A 58 5.34 0.08 9.07
CA ALA A 58 6.00 1.37 9.18
C ALA A 58 5.16 2.50 8.55
N VAL A 59 4.53 2.25 7.40
CA VAL A 59 3.61 3.19 6.76
C VAL A 59 2.41 3.47 7.68
N ALA A 60 1.80 2.44 8.26
CA ALA A 60 0.67 2.62 9.18
C ALA A 60 1.02 3.47 10.40
N LEU A 61 2.22 3.28 10.97
CA LEU A 61 2.73 4.10 12.08
C LEU A 61 2.93 5.56 11.66
N VAL A 62 3.52 5.81 10.49
CA VAL A 62 3.76 7.17 9.97
C VAL A 62 2.44 7.88 9.65
N VAL A 63 1.51 7.20 8.97
CA VAL A 63 0.17 7.74 8.67
C VAL A 63 -0.56 8.10 9.97
N SER A 64 -0.58 7.19 10.94
CA SER A 64 -1.22 7.43 12.23
C SER A 64 -0.58 8.59 13.00
N PHE A 65 0.75 8.68 12.97
CA PHE A 65 1.49 9.76 13.60
C PHE A 65 1.12 11.12 13.00
N ILE A 66 1.15 11.23 11.66
CA ILE A 66 0.83 12.45 10.92
C ILE A 66 -0.60 12.92 11.23
N LEU A 67 -1.58 12.02 11.13
CA LEU A 67 -2.99 12.36 11.33
C LEU A 67 -3.26 12.86 12.76
N ILE A 68 -2.64 12.26 13.77
CA ILE A 68 -2.92 12.56 15.18
C ILE A 68 -2.16 13.79 15.67
N HIS A 69 -0.88 13.96 15.29
CA HIS A 69 -0.03 14.99 15.88
C HIS A 69 -0.02 16.31 15.11
N LEU A 70 -0.49 16.32 13.86
CA LEU A 70 -0.61 17.54 13.06
C LEU A 70 -2.01 18.16 13.09
N ASP A 71 -2.92 17.63 13.93
CA ASP A 71 -4.29 18.11 14.11
C ASP A 71 -5.03 18.30 12.77
N LEU A 72 -4.84 17.33 11.87
CA LEU A 72 -5.50 17.32 10.56
C LEU A 72 -6.89 16.71 10.69
N ASP A 73 -7.83 17.17 9.87
CA ASP A 73 -9.05 16.39 9.63
C ASP A 73 -8.63 14.99 9.14
N ILE A 74 -9.10 13.95 9.83
CA ILE A 74 -8.61 12.59 9.64
C ILE A 74 -8.87 12.12 8.20
N TYR A 75 -10.05 12.40 7.66
CA TYR A 75 -10.47 11.93 6.34
C TYR A 75 -9.73 12.68 5.23
N ILE A 76 -9.68 14.02 5.32
CA ILE A 76 -8.97 14.86 4.36
C ILE A 76 -7.47 14.61 4.44
N GLY A 77 -6.92 14.50 5.65
CA GLY A 77 -5.52 14.19 5.90
C GLY A 77 -5.11 12.86 5.27
N GLY A 78 -5.93 11.81 5.45
CA GLY A 78 -5.70 10.50 4.83
C GLY A 78 -5.67 10.56 3.30
N LEU A 79 -6.65 11.26 2.71
CA LEU A 79 -6.71 11.51 1.27
C LEU A 79 -5.50 12.29 0.75
N LEU A 80 -5.06 13.32 1.48
CA LEU A 80 -3.88 14.12 1.10
C LEU A 80 -2.59 13.31 1.17
N ILE A 81 -2.42 12.47 2.20
CA ILE A 81 -1.26 11.57 2.31
C ILE A 81 -1.25 10.58 1.13
N ALA A 82 -2.40 9.97 0.83
CA ALA A 82 -2.52 9.07 -0.32
C ALA A 82 -2.22 9.81 -1.64
N ALA A 83 -2.80 10.99 -1.86
CA ALA A 83 -2.57 11.79 -3.05
C ALA A 83 -1.08 12.14 -3.21
N ALA A 84 -0.41 12.59 -2.15
CA ALA A 84 1.02 12.91 -2.18
C ALA A 84 1.87 11.68 -2.53
N ALA A 85 1.60 10.53 -1.90
CA ALA A 85 2.33 9.29 -2.14
C ALA A 85 2.11 8.74 -3.57
N ILE A 86 0.89 8.89 -4.10
CA ILE A 86 0.54 8.46 -5.46
C ILE A 86 1.16 9.38 -6.50
N LEU A 87 1.03 10.69 -6.36
CA LEU A 87 1.61 11.66 -7.31
C LEU A 87 3.14 11.55 -7.36
N SER A 88 3.79 11.32 -6.21
CA SER A 88 5.23 11.07 -6.13
C SER A 88 5.62 9.84 -6.96
N ALA A 89 4.86 8.74 -6.86
CA ALA A 89 5.13 7.51 -7.60
C ALA A 89 4.80 7.62 -9.10
N ILE A 90 3.70 8.29 -9.47
CA ILE A 90 3.29 8.46 -10.88
C ILE A 90 4.42 9.08 -11.69
N LYS A 91 5.08 10.12 -11.17
CA LYS A 91 6.21 10.75 -11.84
C LYS A 91 7.29 9.73 -12.22
N ASN A 92 7.65 8.85 -11.28
CA ASN A 92 8.68 7.82 -11.52
C ASN A 92 8.21 6.81 -12.57
N TYR A 93 6.97 6.31 -12.47
CA TYR A 93 6.42 5.39 -13.46
C TYR A 93 6.38 5.96 -14.88
N VAL A 94 6.11 7.26 -15.02
CA VAL A 94 6.11 7.95 -16.32
C VAL A 94 7.53 7.99 -16.90
N PHE A 95 8.54 8.36 -16.10
CA PHE A 95 9.94 8.33 -16.54
C PHE A 95 10.42 6.92 -16.90
N GLU A 96 9.95 5.91 -16.16
CA GLU A 96 10.26 4.50 -16.40
C GLU A 96 9.44 3.88 -17.54
N MET A 97 8.54 4.66 -18.18
CA MET A 97 7.65 4.21 -19.25
C MET A 97 6.84 2.96 -18.86
N LYS A 98 6.42 2.86 -17.60
CA LYS A 98 5.61 1.73 -17.14
C LYS A 98 4.19 1.80 -17.69
N PRO A 99 3.55 0.65 -17.97
CA PRO A 99 2.22 0.63 -18.56
C PRO A 99 1.19 1.21 -17.58
N PHE A 100 0.22 1.98 -18.10
CA PHE A 100 -0.85 2.59 -17.30
C PHE A 100 -1.60 1.58 -16.41
N LYS A 101 -1.79 0.34 -16.89
CA LYS A 101 -2.41 -0.73 -16.09
C LYS A 101 -1.62 -1.06 -14.82
N LEU A 102 -0.29 -1.04 -14.86
CA LEU A 102 0.54 -1.27 -13.68
C LEU A 102 0.38 -0.14 -12.67
N ILE A 103 0.39 1.11 -13.15
CA ILE A 103 0.18 2.30 -12.31
C ILE A 103 -1.18 2.20 -11.62
N LEU A 104 -2.24 1.89 -12.36
CA LEU A 104 -3.59 1.78 -11.79
C LEU A 104 -3.68 0.68 -10.73
N ILE A 105 -3.09 -0.50 -10.97
CA ILE A 105 -3.11 -1.60 -9.99
C ILE A 105 -2.35 -1.22 -8.72
N ASN A 106 -1.13 -0.70 -8.86
CA ASN A 106 -0.26 -0.43 -7.71
C ASN A 106 -0.74 0.77 -6.90
N GLU A 107 -1.20 1.83 -7.57
CA GLU A 107 -1.59 3.07 -6.92
C GLU A 107 -3.01 3.02 -6.35
N SER A 108 -3.91 2.21 -6.91
CA SER A 108 -5.21 1.93 -6.27
C SER A 108 -5.05 1.07 -5.02
N TYR A 109 -4.14 0.08 -5.01
CA TYR A 109 -3.78 -0.66 -3.81
C TYR A 109 -3.30 0.28 -2.69
N LYS A 110 -2.36 1.17 -3.03
CA LYS A 110 -1.81 2.16 -2.09
C LYS A 110 -2.89 3.09 -1.52
N LEU A 111 -3.81 3.54 -2.37
CA LEU A 111 -4.95 4.33 -1.92
C LEU A 111 -5.78 3.55 -0.88
N VAL A 112 -6.14 2.31 -1.19
CA VAL A 112 -6.96 1.48 -0.31
C VAL A 112 -6.27 1.21 1.03
N THR A 113 -4.98 0.88 1.04
CA THR A 113 -4.26 0.61 2.30
C THR A 113 -4.12 1.85 3.17
N ILE A 114 -3.84 3.01 2.57
CA ILE A 114 -3.81 4.27 3.32
C ILE A 114 -5.20 4.59 3.89
N MET A 115 -6.29 4.38 3.12
CA MET A 115 -7.65 4.60 3.63
C MET A 115 -8.02 3.65 4.77
N ILE A 116 -7.53 2.40 4.75
CA ILE A 116 -7.69 1.46 5.88
C ILE A 116 -6.96 1.99 7.13
N MET A 117 -5.73 2.48 6.97
CA MET A 117 -4.97 3.08 8.07
C MET A 117 -5.68 4.33 8.60
N THR A 118 -6.16 5.21 7.72
CA THR A 118 -6.96 6.39 8.08
C THR A 118 -8.23 6.02 8.84
N ALA A 119 -8.98 5.02 8.35
CA ALA A 119 -10.17 4.52 9.05
C ALA A 119 -9.83 3.97 10.44
N SER A 120 -8.71 3.25 10.58
CA SER A 120 -8.27 2.73 11.87
C SER A 120 -8.03 3.85 12.90
N VAL A 121 -7.48 4.99 12.46
CA VAL A 121 -7.32 6.19 13.31
C VAL A 121 -8.67 6.84 13.59
N ALA A 122 -9.56 6.96 12.60
CA ALA A 122 -10.88 7.57 12.79
C ALA A 122 -11.75 6.82 13.82
N PHE A 123 -11.67 5.48 13.84
CA PHE A 123 -12.52 4.65 14.71
C PHE A 123 -11.88 4.28 16.04
N PHE A 124 -10.55 4.28 16.15
CA PHE A 124 -9.84 3.77 17.33
C PHE A 124 -8.63 4.62 17.78
N GLY A 125 -8.41 5.78 17.15
CA GLY A 125 -7.24 6.66 17.33
C GLY A 125 -7.27 7.55 18.55
#